data_AF-A0A848XZT5-F1
#
_entry.id   AF-A0A848XZT5-F1
#
_cell.length_a   1.000
_cell.length_b   1.000
_cell.length_c   1.000
_cell.angle_alpha   90.00
_cell.angle_beta   90.00
_cell.angle_gamma   90.00
#
_symmetry.space_group_name_H-M   'P 1'
#
loop_
_entity.id
_entity.type
_entity.pdbx_description
1 polymer ?
#
loop_
_entity_poly.entity_id
_entity_poly.type
_entity_poly.pdbx_seq_one_letter_code
_entity_poly.pdbx_strand_id
1 'polypeptide(L)'
;MGTTFSAVAYVAEDGLPRVIPSSDGEPTTPSVIWTDGRQAWVGQKAVLRKEIAPQGIVEFVKRSMGRPVALPPSLKDDPEAPVPAPFEVGGFKYGAAGMSALILRKLKKEAVRHFQREASLDAGTDEANLLLDAVITVPAYFGDIERQQTRLAGYAAGLHVRAIINEPTAAALAYSHAQPRRRHLMVFDLGGGTFDVTILRTEEDGTAEVLASEGDRHLGGKDIDEVIQSYLYDAFLRANGTEIPLGRAFEVQRHALAAKLTLTEYPEARVQLSFPEGDLDVTLQRARPDGDTRAAYDLDVDDPTFYFEDRLQSFLQRCRVLCTRALERTAFETPSGTRPMTWGDLDEIVLAGGSCRIPAVRRALMEWSGAPVRQANTFDLDTAIAIGAALYGAHRERVTDVVSHSVGVELIDPEGRRVLDHLLKKNEPLPAHAERSYPAPANAGLKIYQGESRRPDEALLRGKLALGNPKGRVAVILRADTDGTLAAEARWDDTVRTIPIENALFDFDGRAHTLREQVLDIHINL
;
A
#
# COMPACT_ATOMS: atom_id res chain seq x y z
N MET A 1 -3.95 -5.64 -4.83
CA MET A 1 -4.52 -6.14 -3.55
C MET A 1 -4.52 -4.98 -2.56
N GLY A 2 -5.69 -4.46 -2.18
CA GLY A 2 -5.78 -3.28 -1.31
C GLY A 2 -5.93 -3.63 0.17
N THR A 3 -5.78 -2.62 1.03
CA THR A 3 -5.89 -2.75 2.48
C THR A 3 -7.31 -3.10 2.94
N THR A 4 -8.32 -2.53 2.27
CA THR A 4 -9.74 -2.68 2.62
C THR A 4 -10.50 -3.49 1.57
N PHE A 5 -10.23 -3.26 0.29
CA PHE A 5 -10.84 -3.96 -0.83
C PHE A 5 -9.76 -4.42 -1.81
N SER A 6 -10.05 -5.48 -2.55
CA SER A 6 -9.23 -5.98 -3.63
C SER A 6 -10.09 -6.18 -4.88
N ALA A 7 -9.51 -5.95 -6.05
CA ALA A 7 -10.17 -6.12 -7.34
C ALA A 7 -9.26 -6.90 -8.29
N VAL A 8 -9.88 -7.54 -9.29
CA VAL A 8 -9.19 -8.26 -10.36
C VAL A 8 -9.62 -7.68 -11.70
N ALA A 9 -8.67 -7.48 -12.59
CA ALA A 9 -8.95 -7.12 -13.96
C ALA A 9 -8.04 -7.92 -14.90
N TYR A 10 -8.44 -8.01 -16.16
CA TYR A 10 -7.69 -8.65 -17.24
C TYR A 10 -7.82 -7.81 -18.52
N VAL A 11 -6.93 -8.04 -19.49
CA VAL A 11 -7.07 -7.51 -20.84
C VAL A 11 -7.71 -8.61 -21.69
N ALA A 12 -8.88 -8.32 -22.25
CA ALA A 12 -9.58 -9.27 -23.11
C ALA A 12 -8.94 -9.35 -24.51
N GLU A 13 -9.38 -10.31 -25.34
CA GLU A 13 -8.82 -10.52 -26.68
C GLU A 13 -8.99 -9.32 -27.62
N ASP A 14 -9.98 -8.46 -27.35
CA ASP A 14 -10.19 -7.18 -28.05
C ASP A 14 -9.20 -6.08 -27.63
N GLY A 15 -8.29 -6.38 -26.70
CA GLY A 15 -7.30 -5.45 -26.16
C GLY A 15 -7.87 -4.50 -25.10
N LEU A 16 -9.15 -4.62 -24.72
CA LEU A 16 -9.77 -3.75 -23.73
C LEU A 16 -9.67 -4.34 -22.32
N PRO A 17 -9.34 -3.53 -21.30
CA PRO A 17 -9.31 -4.00 -19.93
C PRO A 17 -10.73 -4.18 -19.37
N ARG A 18 -10.95 -5.26 -18.61
CA ARG A 18 -12.23 -5.60 -17.98
C ARG A 18 -12.02 -6.03 -16.53
N VAL A 19 -12.93 -5.62 -15.65
CA VAL A 19 -12.94 -6.02 -14.24
C VAL A 19 -13.71 -7.33 -14.10
N ILE A 20 -13.17 -8.26 -13.31
CA ILE A 20 -13.86 -9.51 -12.95
C ILE A 20 -14.66 -9.24 -11.68
N PRO A 21 -16.00 -9.35 -11.71
CA PRO A 21 -16.82 -9.16 -10.53
C PRO A 21 -16.57 -10.29 -9.52
N SER A 22 -16.71 -9.95 -8.25
CA SER A 22 -16.65 -10.92 -7.15
C SER A 22 -17.81 -11.93 -7.25
N SER A 23 -17.72 -13.00 -6.46
CA SER A 23 -18.82 -13.97 -6.28
C SER A 23 -20.13 -13.32 -5.79
N ASP A 24 -20.05 -12.14 -5.19
CA ASP A 24 -21.18 -11.38 -4.66
C ASP A 24 -21.73 -10.37 -5.70
N GLY A 25 -21.16 -10.32 -6.91
CA GLY A 25 -21.58 -9.43 -8.00
C GLY A 25 -20.92 -8.03 -7.97
N GLU A 26 -20.21 -7.71 -6.89
CA GLU A 26 -19.53 -6.43 -6.72
C GLU A 26 -18.20 -6.37 -7.49
N PRO A 27 -17.78 -5.20 -8.02
CA PRO A 27 -16.52 -5.05 -8.75
C PRO A 27 -15.27 -5.20 -7.85
N THR A 28 -15.46 -5.22 -6.53
CA THR A 28 -14.40 -5.40 -5.55
C THR A 28 -14.80 -6.43 -4.50
N THR A 29 -13.79 -7.02 -3.84
CA THR A 29 -13.93 -7.98 -2.75
C THR A 29 -13.33 -7.38 -1.48
N PRO A 30 -14.04 -7.33 -0.34
CA PRO A 30 -13.45 -6.93 0.93
C PRO A 30 -12.19 -7.75 1.28
N SER A 31 -11.11 -7.08 1.67
CA SER A 31 -9.85 -7.70 2.14
C SER A 31 -9.98 -8.17 3.59
N VAL A 32 -11.03 -8.96 3.85
CA VAL A 32 -11.42 -9.47 5.17
C VAL A 32 -11.41 -10.99 5.08
N ILE A 33 -10.78 -11.64 6.06
CA ILE A 33 -10.65 -13.09 6.12
C ILE A 33 -11.32 -13.54 7.42
N TRP A 34 -12.13 -14.58 7.34
CA TRP A 34 -12.41 -15.43 8.48
C TRP A 34 -11.75 -16.79 8.23
N THR A 35 -11.01 -17.32 9.20
CA THR A 35 -10.39 -18.65 9.05
C THR A 35 -10.29 -19.37 10.40
N ASP A 36 -10.39 -20.70 10.36
CA ASP A 36 -10.11 -21.60 11.49
C ASP A 36 -8.81 -22.40 11.29
N GLY A 37 -8.07 -22.12 10.22
CA GLY A 37 -6.84 -22.82 9.82
C GLY A 37 -7.07 -24.05 8.94
N ARG A 38 -8.31 -24.49 8.73
CA ARG A 38 -8.68 -25.57 7.80
C ARG A 38 -9.54 -25.09 6.66
N GLN A 39 -10.38 -24.10 6.92
CA GLN A 39 -11.20 -23.43 5.93
C GLN A 39 -11.14 -21.92 6.12
N ALA A 40 -11.36 -21.21 5.02
CA ALA A 40 -11.41 -19.76 5.00
C ALA A 40 -12.66 -19.26 4.27
N TRP A 41 -13.18 -18.15 4.75
CA TRP A 41 -14.16 -17.32 4.08
C TRP A 41 -13.49 -15.96 3.85
N VAL A 42 -13.61 -15.41 2.65
CA VAL A 42 -12.93 -14.17 2.26
C VAL A 42 -13.94 -13.27 1.57
N GLY A 43 -13.85 -11.96 1.81
CA GLY A 43 -14.77 -10.99 1.20
C GLY A 43 -16.01 -10.76 2.04
N GLN A 44 -17.14 -10.51 1.38
CA GLN A 44 -18.39 -10.15 2.05
C GLN A 44 -18.86 -11.22 3.03
N LYS A 45 -18.64 -12.49 2.70
CA LYS A 45 -18.96 -13.62 3.59
C LYS A 45 -18.16 -13.61 4.90
N ALA A 46 -16.92 -13.12 4.87
CA ALA A 46 -16.12 -12.94 6.08
C ALA A 46 -16.63 -11.75 6.92
N VAL A 47 -17.02 -10.65 6.25
CA VAL A 47 -17.62 -9.48 6.91
C VAL A 47 -18.88 -9.87 7.67
N LEU A 48 -19.79 -10.63 7.04
CA LEU A 48 -21.02 -11.10 7.69
C LEU A 48 -20.76 -12.04 8.89
N ARG A 49 -19.63 -12.75 8.91
CA ARG A 49 -19.24 -13.63 10.02
C ARG A 49 -18.68 -12.87 11.22
N LYS A 50 -18.30 -11.61 11.07
CA LYS A 50 -17.64 -10.84 12.13
C LYS A 50 -18.50 -10.67 13.39
N GLU A 51 -19.82 -10.63 13.23
CA GLU A 51 -20.78 -10.57 14.33
C GLU A 51 -20.92 -11.91 15.09
N ILE A 52 -20.68 -13.04 14.42
CA ILE A 52 -20.97 -14.38 14.95
C ILE A 52 -19.69 -15.07 15.46
N ALA A 53 -18.56 -14.89 14.77
CA ALA A 53 -17.31 -15.60 15.06
C ALA A 53 -16.08 -14.68 14.89
N PRO A 54 -15.95 -13.63 15.73
CA PRO A 54 -14.89 -12.62 15.60
C PRO A 54 -13.47 -13.17 15.79
N GLN A 55 -13.29 -14.28 16.51
CA GLN A 55 -11.98 -14.85 16.85
C GLN A 55 -11.16 -15.32 15.64
N GLY A 56 -11.80 -15.57 14.50
CA GLY A 56 -11.13 -15.97 13.25
C GLY A 56 -10.95 -14.83 12.25
N ILE A 57 -11.39 -13.61 12.61
CA ILE A 57 -11.40 -12.47 11.70
C ILE A 57 -10.02 -11.83 11.62
N VAL A 58 -9.55 -11.63 10.39
CA VAL A 58 -8.32 -10.92 10.07
C VAL A 58 -8.64 -9.82 9.05
N GLU A 59 -8.24 -8.59 9.37
CA GLU A 59 -8.48 -7.39 8.57
C GLU A 59 -7.21 -6.53 8.49
N PHE A 60 -7.16 -5.63 7.51
CA PHE A 60 -6.06 -4.67 7.34
C PHE A 60 -4.67 -5.32 7.27
N VAL A 61 -4.59 -6.59 6.84
CA VAL A 61 -3.36 -7.40 6.77
C VAL A 61 -2.22 -6.68 6.07
N LYS A 62 -2.55 -5.88 5.05
CA LYS A 62 -1.57 -5.11 4.25
C LYS A 62 -0.74 -4.14 5.10
N ARG A 63 -1.27 -3.63 6.24
CA ARG A 63 -0.51 -2.78 7.19
C ARG A 63 0.57 -3.55 7.96
N SER A 64 0.51 -4.88 7.98
CA SER A 64 1.49 -5.76 8.62
C SER A 64 2.53 -6.32 7.63
N MET A 65 2.44 -6.00 6.33
CA MET A 65 3.50 -6.34 5.37
C MET A 65 4.82 -5.69 5.81
N GLY A 66 5.92 -6.44 5.65
CA GLY A 66 7.25 -6.05 6.10
C GLY A 66 7.56 -6.43 7.56
N ARG A 67 6.58 -6.90 8.34
CA ARG A 67 6.82 -7.40 9.71
C ARG A 67 7.07 -8.91 9.70
N PRO A 68 8.06 -9.42 10.46
CA PRO A 68 8.30 -10.85 10.55
C PRO A 68 7.25 -11.54 11.44
N VAL A 69 7.09 -12.85 11.25
CA VAL A 69 6.26 -13.69 12.13
C VAL A 69 6.91 -13.85 13.51
N ALA A 70 8.23 -14.02 13.52
CA ALA A 70 9.06 -14.16 14.71
C ALA A 70 10.50 -13.76 14.37
N LEU A 71 11.25 -13.31 15.38
CA LEU A 71 12.68 -13.05 15.23
C LEU A 71 13.49 -14.36 15.27
N PRO A 72 14.53 -14.50 14.42
CA PRO A 72 15.54 -15.54 14.58
C PRO A 72 16.16 -15.49 15.98
N PRO A 73 16.59 -16.63 16.56
CA PRO A 73 17.26 -16.66 17.87
C PRO A 73 18.44 -15.69 17.98
N SER A 74 19.20 -15.52 16.89
CA SER A 74 20.36 -14.61 16.81
C SER A 74 20.02 -13.12 16.88
N LEU A 75 18.74 -12.75 16.71
CA LEU A 75 18.28 -11.36 16.65
C LEU A 75 17.30 -11.02 17.78
N LYS A 76 17.09 -11.90 18.76
CA LYS A 76 16.12 -11.69 19.85
C LYS A 76 16.44 -10.48 20.72
N ASP A 77 17.72 -10.22 20.94
CA ASP A 77 18.20 -9.14 21.80
C ASP A 77 18.72 -7.93 21.00
N ASP A 78 18.51 -7.92 19.68
CA ASP A 78 18.96 -6.83 18.80
C ASP A 78 17.97 -5.64 18.91
N PRO A 79 18.39 -4.46 19.42
CA PRO A 79 17.51 -3.31 19.58
C PRO A 79 17.05 -2.71 18.25
N GLU A 80 17.74 -3.01 17.14
CA GLU A 80 17.36 -2.59 15.78
C GLU A 80 16.40 -3.60 15.11
N ALA A 81 16.03 -4.72 15.77
CA ALA A 81 15.16 -5.73 15.20
C ALA A 81 13.71 -5.24 15.04
N PRO A 82 13.03 -5.60 13.94
CA PRO A 82 11.64 -5.22 13.74
C PRO A 82 10.71 -5.95 14.71
N VAL A 83 9.65 -5.27 15.15
CA VAL A 83 8.61 -5.87 16.00
C VAL A 83 7.84 -6.94 15.20
N PRO A 84 7.79 -8.20 15.68
CA PRO A 84 6.99 -9.24 15.04
C PRO A 84 5.50 -8.93 15.06
N ALA A 85 4.78 -9.37 14.03
CA ALA A 85 3.31 -9.25 13.96
C ALA A 85 2.67 -10.53 13.41
N PRO A 86 2.69 -11.64 14.18
CA PRO A 86 2.02 -12.88 13.80
C PRO A 86 0.50 -12.75 13.95
N PHE A 87 -0.22 -13.41 13.03
CA PHE A 87 -1.65 -13.67 13.14
C PHE A 87 -1.84 -15.11 13.64
N GLU A 88 -2.45 -15.28 14.81
CA GLU A 88 -2.68 -16.58 15.42
C GLU A 88 -4.05 -17.13 15.05
N VAL A 89 -4.08 -18.25 14.31
CA VAL A 89 -5.33 -18.91 13.88
C VAL A 89 -5.19 -20.41 14.07
N GLY A 90 -6.14 -21.02 14.79
CA GLY A 90 -6.18 -22.48 14.96
C GLY A 90 -4.91 -23.08 15.58
N GLY A 91 -4.19 -22.30 16.41
CA GLY A 91 -2.92 -22.71 17.02
C GLY A 91 -1.67 -22.49 16.16
N PHE A 92 -1.82 -21.97 14.93
CA PHE A 92 -0.71 -21.65 14.03
C PHE A 92 -0.46 -20.15 13.93
N LYS A 93 0.81 -19.77 13.70
CA LYS A 93 1.26 -18.39 13.50
C LYS A 93 1.50 -18.12 12.02
N TYR A 94 0.70 -17.25 11.44
CA TYR A 94 0.84 -16.80 10.07
C TYR A 94 1.44 -15.39 10.02
N GLY A 95 2.20 -15.10 8.96
CA GLY A 95 2.60 -13.73 8.63
C GLY A 95 1.59 -13.05 7.72
N ALA A 96 1.81 -11.76 7.46
CA ALA A 96 1.00 -10.99 6.53
C ALA A 96 0.95 -11.64 5.13
N ALA A 97 2.07 -12.17 4.62
CA ALA A 97 2.12 -12.87 3.34
C ALA A 97 1.17 -14.09 3.29
N GLY A 98 1.11 -14.90 4.36
CA GLY A 98 0.23 -16.07 4.42
C GLY A 98 -1.26 -15.69 4.45
N MET A 99 -1.60 -14.65 5.22
CA MET A 99 -2.98 -14.13 5.25
C MET A 99 -3.37 -13.48 3.92
N SER A 100 -2.48 -12.68 3.33
CA SER A 100 -2.70 -12.10 2.00
C SER A 100 -2.83 -13.16 0.91
N ALA A 101 -2.15 -14.30 1.04
CA ALA A 101 -2.30 -15.41 0.09
C ALA A 101 -3.72 -15.99 0.07
N LEU A 102 -4.44 -16.00 1.20
CA LEU A 102 -5.85 -16.40 1.23
C LEU A 102 -6.74 -15.44 0.43
N ILE A 103 -6.45 -14.13 0.51
CA ILE A 103 -7.14 -13.11 -0.30
C ILE A 103 -6.82 -13.32 -1.78
N LEU A 104 -5.54 -13.40 -2.14
CA LEU A 104 -5.13 -13.60 -3.53
C LEU A 104 -5.66 -14.91 -4.11
N ARG A 105 -5.75 -15.97 -3.31
CA ARG A 105 -6.33 -17.24 -3.74
C ARG A 105 -7.82 -17.10 -3.98
N LYS A 106 -8.59 -16.44 -3.11
CA LYS A 106 -10.01 -16.10 -3.38
C LYS A 106 -10.18 -15.43 -4.74
N LEU A 107 -9.39 -14.39 -5.01
CA LEU A 107 -9.39 -13.65 -6.28
C LEU A 107 -9.00 -14.53 -7.48
N LYS A 108 -7.99 -15.40 -7.32
CA LYS A 108 -7.61 -16.40 -8.33
C LYS A 108 -8.79 -17.32 -8.66
N LYS A 109 -9.50 -17.84 -7.65
CA LYS A 109 -10.66 -18.72 -7.88
C LYS A 109 -11.78 -18.02 -8.65
N GLU A 110 -12.01 -16.75 -8.37
CA GLU A 110 -12.97 -15.93 -9.12
C GLU A 110 -12.55 -15.75 -10.58
N ALA A 111 -11.26 -15.44 -10.83
CA ALA A 111 -10.72 -15.33 -12.17
C ALA A 111 -10.83 -16.65 -12.96
N VAL A 112 -10.47 -17.78 -12.35
CA VAL A 112 -10.60 -19.11 -12.98
C VAL A 112 -12.05 -19.40 -13.35
N ARG A 113 -13.00 -19.19 -12.42
CA ARG A 113 -14.42 -19.39 -12.70
C ARG A 113 -14.93 -18.46 -13.80
N HIS A 114 -14.45 -17.22 -13.84
CA HIS A 114 -14.79 -16.27 -14.90
C HIS A 114 -14.33 -16.79 -16.26
N PHE A 115 -13.05 -17.16 -16.40
CA PHE A 115 -12.52 -17.68 -17.66
C PHE A 115 -13.13 -19.02 -18.07
N GLN A 116 -13.56 -19.85 -17.13
CA GLN A 116 -14.35 -21.06 -17.43
C GLN A 116 -15.72 -20.72 -18.02
N ARG A 117 -16.40 -19.68 -17.50
CA ARG A 117 -17.68 -19.21 -18.07
C ARG A 117 -17.52 -18.58 -19.44
N GLU A 118 -16.42 -17.87 -19.68
CA GLU A 118 -16.07 -17.31 -20.98
C GLU A 118 -15.51 -18.35 -21.97
N ALA A 119 -15.42 -19.62 -21.56
CA ALA A 119 -14.83 -20.72 -22.34
C ALA A 119 -13.37 -20.51 -22.75
N SER A 120 -12.65 -19.62 -22.06
CA SER A 120 -11.20 -19.42 -22.19
C SER A 120 -10.38 -20.43 -21.37
N LEU A 121 -11.02 -21.14 -20.43
CA LEU A 121 -10.46 -22.27 -19.67
C LEU A 121 -11.44 -23.43 -19.63
N ASP A 122 -10.91 -24.66 -19.66
CA ASP A 122 -11.74 -25.87 -19.57
C ASP A 122 -12.44 -25.96 -18.20
N ALA A 123 -13.70 -26.39 -18.18
CA ALA A 123 -14.46 -26.60 -16.94
C ALA A 123 -13.83 -27.65 -16.00
N GLY A 124 -13.06 -28.60 -16.55
CA GLY A 124 -12.31 -29.60 -15.79
C GLY A 124 -10.93 -29.14 -15.30
N THR A 125 -10.55 -27.88 -15.56
CA THR A 125 -9.26 -27.34 -15.12
C THR A 125 -9.12 -27.42 -13.61
N ASP A 126 -8.03 -28.03 -13.15
CA ASP A 126 -7.70 -28.09 -11.73
C ASP A 126 -7.26 -26.71 -11.24
N GLU A 127 -8.21 -25.98 -10.65
CA GLU A 127 -8.03 -24.64 -10.07
C GLU A 127 -6.86 -24.58 -9.06
N ALA A 128 -6.65 -25.65 -8.27
CA ALA A 128 -5.64 -25.67 -7.23
C ALA A 128 -4.23 -25.66 -7.84
N ASN A 129 -4.02 -26.44 -8.89
CA ASN A 129 -2.72 -26.62 -9.54
C ASN A 129 -2.48 -25.70 -10.74
N LEU A 130 -3.52 -25.05 -11.28
CA LEU A 130 -3.37 -24.06 -12.34
C LEU A 130 -2.52 -22.88 -11.85
N LEU A 131 -1.43 -22.57 -12.55
CA LEU A 131 -0.68 -21.33 -12.33
C LEU A 131 -1.20 -20.25 -13.28
N LEU A 132 -1.80 -19.20 -12.71
CA LEU A 132 -2.18 -18.01 -13.48
C LEU A 132 -1.09 -16.96 -13.39
N ASP A 133 -0.73 -16.40 -14.55
CA ASP A 133 0.13 -15.24 -14.63
C ASP A 133 -0.57 -14.02 -14.04
N ALA A 134 0.10 -13.31 -13.13
CA ALA A 134 -0.48 -12.18 -12.43
C ALA A 134 0.52 -11.05 -12.23
N VAL A 135 0.01 -9.82 -12.32
CA VAL A 135 0.66 -8.61 -11.80
C VAL A 135 -0.03 -8.24 -10.50
N ILE A 136 0.73 -7.98 -9.44
CA ILE A 136 0.18 -7.62 -8.13
C ILE A 136 0.58 -6.19 -7.78
N THR A 137 -0.39 -5.41 -7.32
CA THR A 137 -0.19 -3.99 -6.95
C THR A 137 0.31 -3.83 -5.51
N VAL A 138 1.18 -2.85 -5.29
CA VAL A 138 1.68 -2.43 -3.96
C VAL A 138 1.68 -0.90 -3.83
N PRO A 139 1.60 -0.34 -2.62
CA PRO A 139 1.79 1.10 -2.39
C PRO A 139 3.16 1.54 -2.92
N ALA A 140 3.27 2.76 -3.44
CA ALA A 140 4.53 3.24 -4.00
C ALA A 140 5.65 3.28 -2.94
N TYR A 141 5.28 3.56 -1.68
CA TYR A 141 6.19 3.51 -0.54
C TYR A 141 6.60 2.07 -0.10
N PHE A 142 6.14 0.99 -0.72
CA PHE A 142 6.65 -0.33 -0.35
C PHE A 142 8.13 -0.49 -0.72
N GLY A 143 8.92 -0.93 0.27
CA GLY A 143 10.33 -1.27 0.12
C GLY A 143 10.52 -2.69 -0.40
N ASP A 144 11.77 -3.15 -0.39
CA ASP A 144 12.12 -4.47 -0.93
C ASP A 144 11.40 -5.62 -0.19
N ILE A 145 11.37 -5.56 1.15
CA ILE A 145 10.79 -6.63 1.98
C ILE A 145 9.28 -6.77 1.75
N GLU A 146 8.56 -5.65 1.72
CA GLU A 146 7.11 -5.64 1.50
C GLU A 146 6.75 -6.14 0.09
N ARG A 147 7.57 -5.80 -0.92
CA ARG A 147 7.43 -6.30 -2.30
C ARG A 147 7.67 -7.81 -2.37
N GLN A 148 8.73 -8.31 -1.73
CA GLN A 148 9.04 -9.73 -1.67
C GLN A 148 7.96 -10.53 -0.93
N GLN A 149 7.45 -10.01 0.19
CA GLN A 149 6.32 -10.63 0.90
C GLN A 149 5.05 -10.66 0.06
N THR A 150 4.80 -9.63 -0.74
CA THR A 150 3.67 -9.61 -1.69
C THR A 150 3.84 -10.65 -2.80
N ARG A 151 5.05 -10.78 -3.36
CA ARG A 151 5.40 -11.81 -4.34
C ARG A 151 5.25 -13.21 -3.77
N LEU A 152 5.71 -13.43 -2.54
CA LEU A 152 5.55 -14.67 -1.78
C LEU A 152 4.07 -15.01 -1.55
N ALA A 153 3.24 -14.02 -1.20
CA ALA A 153 1.80 -14.20 -1.03
C ALA A 153 1.13 -14.66 -2.34
N GLY A 154 1.53 -14.07 -3.48
CA GLY A 154 1.06 -14.49 -4.80
C GLY A 154 1.48 -15.91 -5.14
N TYR A 155 2.75 -16.26 -4.91
CA TYR A 155 3.24 -17.62 -5.10
C TYR A 155 2.47 -18.64 -4.24
N ALA A 156 2.26 -18.33 -2.95
CA ALA A 156 1.52 -19.19 -2.03
C ALA A 156 0.04 -19.33 -2.41
N ALA A 157 -0.55 -18.32 -3.05
CA ALA A 157 -1.89 -18.39 -3.64
C ALA A 157 -1.96 -19.23 -4.92
N GLY A 158 -0.83 -19.73 -5.43
CA GLY A 158 -0.74 -20.45 -6.69
C GLY A 158 -0.81 -19.54 -7.91
N LEU A 159 -0.27 -18.32 -7.81
CA LEU A 159 -0.07 -17.40 -8.94
C LEU A 159 1.38 -17.43 -9.39
N HIS A 160 1.59 -17.24 -10.69
CA HIS A 160 2.90 -16.92 -11.25
C HIS A 160 3.02 -15.39 -11.31
N VAL A 161 3.66 -14.81 -10.30
CA VAL A 161 3.79 -13.36 -10.16
C VAL A 161 4.80 -12.83 -11.17
N ARG A 162 4.31 -12.29 -12.29
CA ARG A 162 5.13 -11.78 -13.41
C ARG A 162 5.75 -10.42 -13.10
N ALA A 163 5.08 -9.62 -12.30
CA ALA A 163 5.55 -8.31 -11.89
C ALA A 163 4.85 -7.81 -10.63
N ILE A 164 5.49 -6.85 -9.97
CA ILE A 164 4.91 -6.03 -8.92
C ILE A 164 4.89 -4.59 -9.41
N ILE A 165 3.72 -3.94 -9.38
CA ILE A 165 3.56 -2.55 -9.83
C ILE A 165 3.10 -1.66 -8.67
N ASN A 166 3.56 -0.41 -8.67
CA ASN A 166 3.05 0.60 -7.76
C ASN A 166 1.58 0.94 -8.09
N GLU A 167 0.74 1.03 -7.07
CA GLU A 167 -0.69 1.39 -7.17
C GLU A 167 -0.93 2.70 -7.93
N PRO A 168 -0.24 3.81 -7.61
CA PRO A 168 -0.44 5.04 -8.36
C PRO A 168 0.09 4.96 -9.81
N THR A 169 1.15 4.18 -10.07
CA THR A 169 1.61 3.90 -11.46
C THR A 169 0.56 3.11 -12.24
N ALA A 170 -0.10 2.14 -11.61
CA ALA A 170 -1.21 1.42 -12.22
C ALA A 170 -2.38 2.36 -12.54
N ALA A 171 -2.80 3.18 -11.57
CA ALA A 171 -3.86 4.16 -11.78
C ALA A 171 -3.54 5.13 -12.94
N ALA A 172 -2.28 5.56 -13.04
CA ALA A 172 -1.80 6.39 -14.14
C ALA A 172 -1.92 5.71 -15.51
N LEU A 173 -1.51 4.44 -15.59
CA LEU A 173 -1.58 3.66 -16.82
C LEU A 173 -3.03 3.46 -17.27
N ALA A 174 -3.94 3.18 -16.33
CA ALA A 174 -5.36 3.14 -16.62
C ALA A 174 -5.86 4.47 -17.19
N TYR A 175 -5.50 5.60 -16.55
CA TYR A 175 -5.89 6.92 -17.03
C TYR A 175 -5.34 7.25 -18.43
N SER A 176 -4.05 7.03 -18.64
CA SER A 176 -3.35 7.31 -19.90
C SER A 176 -3.91 6.48 -21.06
N HIS A 177 -4.21 5.21 -20.82
CA HIS A 177 -4.82 4.34 -21.83
C HIS A 177 -6.18 4.87 -22.33
N ALA A 178 -6.99 5.44 -21.43
CA ALA A 178 -8.27 6.04 -21.82
C ALA A 178 -8.13 7.42 -22.49
N GLN A 179 -7.06 8.15 -22.21
CA GLN A 179 -6.82 9.51 -22.72
C GLN A 179 -5.34 9.70 -23.08
N PRO A 180 -4.86 9.12 -24.20
CA PRO A 180 -3.46 9.23 -24.58
C PRO A 180 -3.15 10.66 -25.00
N ARG A 181 -2.33 11.33 -24.19
CA ARG A 181 -1.88 12.70 -24.44
C ARG A 181 -0.67 13.01 -23.59
N ARG A 182 0.24 13.83 -24.12
CA ARG A 182 1.36 14.34 -23.33
C ARG A 182 0.89 15.27 -22.21
N ARG A 183 1.12 14.87 -20.95
CA ARG A 183 0.72 15.64 -19.74
C ARG A 183 1.61 15.35 -18.54
N HIS A 184 1.82 16.36 -17.69
CA HIS A 184 2.31 16.21 -16.33
C HIS A 184 1.11 16.04 -15.39
N LEU A 185 1.04 14.89 -14.73
CA LEU A 185 -0.08 14.49 -13.90
C LEU A 185 0.37 14.23 -12.47
N MET A 186 -0.51 14.50 -11.53
CA MET A 186 -0.41 13.98 -10.16
C MET A 186 -1.47 12.90 -9.97
N VAL A 187 -1.06 11.69 -9.63
CA VAL A 187 -1.97 10.67 -9.08
C VAL A 187 -2.04 10.86 -7.59
N PHE A 188 -3.24 11.13 -7.08
CA PHE A 188 -3.55 11.23 -5.67
C PHE A 188 -4.33 9.98 -5.25
N ASP A 189 -3.63 9.01 -4.67
CA ASP A 189 -4.20 7.72 -4.25
C ASP A 189 -4.48 7.74 -2.75
N LEU A 190 -5.75 7.91 -2.38
CA LEU A 190 -6.21 7.90 -0.99
C LEU A 190 -7.06 6.65 -0.72
N GLY A 191 -6.38 5.60 -0.28
CA GLY A 191 -6.99 4.33 0.05
C GLY A 191 -7.54 4.25 1.48
N GLY A 192 -8.01 3.05 1.84
CA GLY A 192 -8.54 2.78 3.17
C GLY A 192 -7.49 2.74 4.28
N GLY A 193 -6.20 2.68 3.96
CA GLY A 193 -5.16 2.65 4.98
C GLY A 193 -3.80 3.24 4.63
N THR A 194 -3.60 3.65 3.37
CA THR A 194 -2.37 4.29 2.89
C THR A 194 -2.74 5.46 2.02
N PHE A 195 -1.82 6.42 1.92
CA PHE A 195 -1.90 7.54 1.01
C PHE A 195 -0.62 7.56 0.19
N ASP A 196 -0.75 7.55 -1.12
CA ASP A 196 0.37 7.66 -2.05
C ASP A 196 0.11 8.82 -3.02
N VAL A 197 1.18 9.54 -3.35
CA VAL A 197 1.18 10.58 -4.37
C VAL A 197 2.30 10.31 -5.35
N THR A 198 1.97 10.35 -6.64
CA THR A 198 2.94 10.14 -7.71
C THR A 198 2.83 11.24 -8.74
N ILE A 199 3.96 11.85 -9.06
CA ILE A 199 4.09 12.78 -10.18
C ILE A 199 4.60 11.98 -11.36
N LEU A 200 3.94 12.12 -12.50
CA LEU A 200 4.29 11.38 -13.70
C LEU A 200 4.09 12.23 -14.96
N ARG A 201 4.80 11.84 -16.00
CA ARG A 201 4.63 12.34 -17.35
C ARG A 201 4.06 11.23 -18.21
N THR A 202 2.97 11.53 -18.90
CA THR A 202 2.44 10.69 -19.97
C THR A 202 2.87 11.25 -21.31
N GLU A 203 2.94 10.40 -22.33
CA GLU A 203 3.23 10.79 -23.72
C GLU A 203 2.08 10.35 -24.65
N GLU A 204 2.11 10.82 -25.91
CA GLU A 204 1.04 10.56 -26.89
C GLU A 204 0.95 9.09 -27.33
N ASP A 205 2.03 8.33 -27.22
CA ASP A 205 2.08 6.89 -27.51
C ASP A 205 1.56 6.00 -26.36
N GLY A 206 1.10 6.63 -25.27
CA GLY A 206 0.62 5.96 -24.07
C GLY A 206 1.73 5.47 -23.14
N THR A 207 2.97 5.90 -23.35
CA THR A 207 4.03 5.69 -22.36
C THR A 207 3.83 6.57 -21.13
N ALA A 208 4.20 6.04 -19.97
CA ALA A 208 4.10 6.72 -18.68
C ALA A 208 5.42 6.61 -17.93
N GLU A 209 5.97 7.76 -17.55
CA GLU A 209 7.19 7.88 -16.77
C GLU A 209 6.86 8.46 -15.40
N VAL A 210 7.16 7.70 -14.35
CA VAL A 210 7.10 8.20 -12.99
C VAL A 210 8.30 9.11 -12.74
N LEU A 211 8.04 10.34 -12.30
CA LEU A 211 9.07 11.33 -12.02
C LEU A 211 9.43 11.38 -10.54
N ALA A 212 8.43 11.25 -9.67
CA ALA A 212 8.61 11.20 -8.23
C ALA A 212 7.43 10.54 -7.53
N SER A 213 7.68 9.89 -6.40
CA SER A 213 6.62 9.40 -5.53
C SER A 213 6.88 9.71 -4.05
N GLU A 214 5.82 10.01 -3.32
CA GLU A 214 5.79 10.06 -1.85
C GLU A 214 4.54 9.33 -1.33
N GLY A 215 4.49 9.10 -0.02
CA GLY A 215 3.33 8.51 0.61
C GLY A 215 3.48 8.36 2.11
N ASP A 216 2.41 7.87 2.75
CA ASP A 216 2.35 7.53 4.16
C ASP A 216 1.54 6.24 4.35
N ARG A 217 2.16 5.27 5.00
CA ARG A 217 1.60 3.93 5.24
C ARG A 217 0.52 3.92 6.35
N HIS A 218 0.37 5.02 7.08
CA HIS A 218 -0.59 5.21 8.17
C HIS A 218 -1.39 6.51 7.98
N LEU A 219 -1.88 6.71 6.76
CA LEU A 219 -2.75 7.83 6.40
C LEU A 219 -3.79 7.33 5.39
N GLY A 220 -5.03 7.13 5.81
CA GLY A 220 -6.10 6.69 4.92
C GLY A 220 -7.46 6.64 5.60
N GLY A 221 -8.41 5.99 4.94
CA GLY A 221 -9.81 5.93 5.38
C GLY A 221 -10.04 5.39 6.80
N LYS A 222 -9.19 4.49 7.30
CA LYS A 222 -9.25 3.97 8.69
C LYS A 222 -8.96 5.06 9.72
N ASP A 223 -8.00 5.92 9.43
CA ASP A 223 -7.61 6.99 10.35
C ASP A 223 -8.71 8.08 10.39
N ILE A 224 -9.51 8.19 9.31
CA ILE A 224 -10.75 8.98 9.26
C ILE A 224 -11.88 8.30 10.06
N ASP A 225 -12.00 6.97 9.98
CA ASP A 225 -12.97 6.23 10.80
C ASP A 225 -12.70 6.43 12.30
N GLU A 226 -11.43 6.45 12.71
CA GLU A 226 -11.02 6.67 14.10
C GLU A 226 -11.46 8.05 14.63
N VAL A 227 -11.43 9.09 13.79
CA VAL A 227 -11.94 10.43 14.16
C VAL A 227 -13.42 10.38 14.55
N ILE A 228 -14.25 9.65 13.77
CA ILE A 228 -15.67 9.49 14.08
C ILE A 228 -15.85 8.59 15.31
N GLN A 229 -15.09 7.50 15.43
CA GLN A 229 -15.15 6.59 16.58
C GLN A 229 -14.85 7.33 17.88
N SER A 230 -13.75 8.11 17.94
CA SER A 230 -13.41 8.91 19.12
C SER A 230 -14.53 9.86 19.52
N TYR A 231 -15.16 10.54 18.54
CA TYR A 231 -16.32 11.37 18.82
C TYR A 231 -17.50 10.58 19.41
N LEU A 232 -17.80 9.39 18.88
CA LEU A 232 -18.90 8.55 19.37
C LEU A 232 -18.65 8.08 20.81
N TYR A 233 -17.42 7.68 21.16
CA TYR A 233 -17.05 7.35 22.53
C TYR A 233 -17.24 8.53 23.48
N ASP A 234 -16.72 9.71 23.11
CA ASP A 234 -16.83 10.91 23.92
C ASP A 234 -18.30 11.38 24.06
N ALA A 235 -19.09 11.29 22.99
CA ALA A 235 -20.50 11.65 22.98
C ALA A 235 -21.33 10.70 23.86
N PHE A 236 -21.05 9.40 23.81
CA PHE A 236 -21.69 8.41 24.68
C PHE A 236 -21.38 8.67 26.16
N LEU A 237 -20.10 8.94 26.47
CA LEU A 237 -19.67 9.26 27.83
C LEU A 237 -20.37 10.52 28.36
N ARG A 238 -20.47 11.58 27.54
CA ARG A 238 -21.20 12.81 27.91
C ARG A 238 -22.69 12.57 28.13
N ALA A 239 -23.33 11.75 27.28
CA ALA A 239 -24.77 11.50 27.34
C ALA A 239 -25.18 10.60 28.50
N ASN A 240 -24.38 9.57 28.81
CA ASN A 240 -24.76 8.51 29.75
C ASN A 240 -23.94 8.52 31.05
N GLY A 241 -22.86 9.30 31.14
CA GLY A 241 -21.98 9.34 32.31
C GLY A 241 -21.13 8.08 32.51
N THR A 242 -21.09 7.19 31.51
CA THR A 242 -20.33 5.93 31.51
C THR A 242 -19.76 5.65 30.11
N GLU A 243 -18.68 4.88 30.04
CA GLU A 243 -18.01 4.51 28.79
C GLU A 243 -18.76 3.40 28.05
N ILE A 244 -18.60 3.36 26.72
CA ILE A 244 -19.02 2.22 25.90
C ILE A 244 -18.15 1.00 26.29
N PRO A 245 -18.74 -0.18 26.53
CA PRO A 245 -17.98 -1.38 26.88
C PRO A 245 -16.91 -1.74 25.85
N LEU A 246 -15.73 -2.17 26.31
CA LEU A 246 -14.61 -2.58 25.44
C LEU A 246 -15.00 -3.64 24.41
N GLY A 247 -15.95 -4.54 24.75
CA GLY A 247 -16.46 -5.57 23.84
C GLY A 247 -17.31 -5.06 22.68
N ARG A 248 -17.66 -3.76 22.64
CA ARG A 248 -18.51 -3.14 21.61
C ARG A 248 -17.73 -2.32 20.58
N ALA A 249 -16.40 -2.35 20.62
CA ALA A 249 -15.55 -1.60 19.68
C ALA A 249 -15.89 -1.87 18.19
N PHE A 250 -16.25 -3.11 17.85
CA PHE A 250 -16.65 -3.44 16.49
C PHE A 250 -17.96 -2.75 16.06
N GLU A 251 -18.94 -2.67 16.95
CA GLU A 251 -20.21 -2.00 16.66
C GLU A 251 -19.98 -0.51 16.39
N VAL A 252 -19.19 0.14 17.25
CA VAL A 252 -18.78 1.55 17.07
C VAL A 252 -18.03 1.74 15.75
N GLN A 253 -17.07 0.86 15.42
CA GLN A 253 -16.34 0.89 14.16
C GLN A 253 -17.28 0.80 12.94
N ARG A 254 -18.26 -0.10 12.98
CA ARG A 254 -19.24 -0.29 11.90
C ARG A 254 -20.09 0.97 11.70
N HIS A 255 -20.60 1.54 12.79
CA HIS A 255 -21.39 2.77 12.74
C HIS A 255 -20.57 3.97 12.27
N ALA A 256 -19.31 4.08 12.68
CA ALA A 256 -18.41 5.13 12.22
C ALA A 256 -18.12 5.02 10.71
N LEU A 257 -17.84 3.82 10.20
CA LEU A 257 -17.66 3.60 8.77
C LEU A 257 -18.93 3.95 7.98
N ALA A 258 -20.09 3.49 8.45
CA ALA A 258 -21.37 3.81 7.82
C ALA A 258 -21.61 5.32 7.80
N ALA A 259 -21.36 6.02 8.91
CA ALA A 259 -21.47 7.47 8.98
C ALA A 259 -20.53 8.19 8.02
N LYS A 260 -19.25 7.76 7.92
CA LYS A 260 -18.29 8.31 6.95
C LYS A 260 -18.78 8.18 5.51
N LEU A 261 -19.31 7.01 5.15
CA LEU A 261 -19.85 6.76 3.81
C LEU A 261 -21.09 7.61 3.55
N THR A 262 -22.03 7.67 4.50
CA THR A 262 -23.21 8.53 4.41
C THR A 262 -22.83 10.01 4.27
N LEU A 263 -21.90 10.51 5.08
CA LEU A 263 -21.41 11.90 5.01
C LEU A 263 -20.63 12.22 3.74
N THR A 264 -20.19 11.20 2.99
CA THR A 264 -19.56 11.39 1.68
C THR A 264 -20.61 11.73 0.62
N GLU A 265 -21.79 11.12 0.70
CA GLU A 265 -22.88 11.30 -0.27
C GLU A 265 -23.89 12.37 0.17
N TYR A 266 -24.20 12.43 1.45
CA TYR A 266 -25.26 13.23 2.06
C TYR A 266 -24.68 14.28 3.02
N PRO A 267 -25.41 15.37 3.28
CA PRO A 267 -24.95 16.43 4.18
C PRO A 267 -24.96 16.02 5.66
N GLU A 268 -25.72 14.99 6.04
CA GLU A 268 -25.87 14.56 7.42
C GLU A 268 -25.90 13.03 7.55
N ALA A 269 -25.50 12.52 8.71
CA ALA A 269 -25.59 11.11 9.06
C ALA A 269 -26.04 10.94 10.51
N ARG A 270 -27.13 10.20 10.72
CA ARG A 270 -27.62 9.85 12.05
C ARG A 270 -26.97 8.54 12.52
N VAL A 271 -26.43 8.54 13.74
CA VAL A 271 -25.83 7.38 14.38
C VAL A 271 -26.61 7.07 15.65
N GLN A 272 -27.10 5.84 15.73
CA GLN A 272 -27.81 5.32 16.90
C GLN A 272 -27.02 4.14 17.47
N LEU A 273 -26.69 4.21 18.76
CA LEU A 273 -26.06 3.13 19.52
C LEU A 273 -26.97 2.81 20.72
N SER A 274 -27.14 1.53 21.01
CA SER A 274 -27.91 1.08 22.17
C SER A 274 -27.17 -0.04 22.87
N PHE A 275 -26.78 0.22 24.12
CA PHE A 275 -26.04 -0.70 24.97
C PHE A 275 -26.75 -0.83 26.33
N PRO A 276 -26.48 -1.90 27.11
CA PRO A 276 -27.01 -2.02 28.48
C PRO A 276 -26.73 -0.80 29.37
N GLU A 277 -25.63 -0.09 29.11
CA GLU A 277 -25.16 1.07 29.86
C GLU A 277 -25.85 2.38 29.45
N GLY A 278 -26.56 2.41 28.31
CA GLY A 278 -27.25 3.59 27.82
C GLY A 278 -27.41 3.63 26.29
N ASP A 279 -28.12 4.66 25.83
CA ASP A 279 -28.38 4.91 24.42
C ASP A 279 -27.65 6.17 23.95
N LEU A 280 -27.33 6.25 22.66
CA LEU A 280 -26.82 7.44 22.01
C LEU A 280 -27.53 7.63 20.68
N ASP A 281 -28.04 8.83 20.44
CA ASP A 281 -28.63 9.25 19.17
C ASP A 281 -28.05 10.61 18.78
N VAL A 282 -27.13 10.62 17.81
CA VAL A 282 -26.43 11.82 17.37
C VAL A 282 -26.56 12.01 15.86
N THR A 283 -26.63 13.26 15.45
CA THR A 283 -26.58 13.65 14.02
C THR A 283 -25.25 14.31 13.73
N LEU A 284 -24.47 13.70 12.85
CA LEU A 284 -23.21 14.23 12.36
C LEU A 284 -23.49 15.07 11.11
N GLN A 285 -22.78 16.19 10.95
CA GLN A 285 -22.89 17.09 9.80
C GLN A 285 -21.63 16.98 8.94
N ARG A 286 -21.77 17.02 7.61
CA ARG A 286 -20.64 16.95 6.67
C ARG A 286 -19.76 18.18 6.79
N ALA A 287 -20.36 19.35 6.65
CA ALA A 287 -19.66 20.63 6.61
C ALA A 287 -20.39 21.65 7.50
N ARG A 288 -19.69 22.71 7.90
CA ARG A 288 -20.33 23.84 8.57
C ARG A 288 -21.31 24.58 7.64
N PRO A 289 -22.36 25.20 8.20
CA PRO A 289 -23.18 26.14 7.45
C PRO A 289 -22.34 27.31 6.92
N ASP A 290 -22.68 27.79 5.72
CA ASP A 290 -22.05 28.97 5.14
C ASP A 290 -22.21 30.20 6.06
N GLY A 291 -21.10 30.90 6.33
CA GLY A 291 -21.07 32.09 7.19
C GLY A 291 -20.68 31.85 8.65
N ASP A 292 -20.48 30.59 9.08
CA ASP A 292 -19.88 30.30 10.39
C ASP A 292 -18.35 30.49 10.33
N THR A 293 -17.88 31.63 10.84
CA THR A 293 -16.45 32.00 10.83
C THR A 293 -15.67 31.56 12.07
N ARG A 294 -16.29 30.82 13.01
CA ARG A 294 -15.58 30.30 14.19
C ARG A 294 -14.41 29.44 13.71
N ALA A 295 -13.22 29.61 14.27
CA ALA A 295 -12.10 28.79 13.81
C ALA A 295 -12.34 27.30 14.16
N ALA A 296 -11.71 26.37 13.42
CA ALA A 296 -11.86 24.93 13.66
C ALA A 296 -11.47 24.50 15.09
N TYR A 297 -10.59 25.27 15.74
CA TYR A 297 -10.12 25.11 17.12
C TYR A 297 -10.92 25.94 18.14
N ASP A 298 -11.89 26.73 17.69
CA ASP A 298 -12.77 27.61 18.49
C ASP A 298 -14.14 26.94 18.70
N LEU A 299 -14.17 25.61 18.68
CA LEU A 299 -15.32 24.89 19.21
C LEU A 299 -15.28 25.10 20.71
N ASP A 300 -16.11 26.03 21.16
CA ASP A 300 -16.49 26.16 22.56
C ASP A 300 -16.66 24.76 23.15
N VAL A 301 -16.22 24.60 24.39
CA VAL A 301 -16.42 23.39 25.20
C VAL A 301 -17.92 22.97 25.23
N ASP A 302 -18.81 23.87 24.82
CA ASP A 302 -20.26 23.77 24.79
C ASP A 302 -20.91 23.55 23.40
N ASP A 303 -20.17 23.46 22.27
CA ASP A 303 -20.75 23.09 20.96
C ASP A 303 -20.59 21.58 20.69
N PRO A 304 -21.63 20.75 20.90
CA PRO A 304 -21.56 19.31 20.71
C PRO A 304 -21.58 18.88 19.23
N THR A 305 -21.73 19.83 18.30
CA THR A 305 -21.97 19.54 16.89
C THR A 305 -20.70 19.01 16.22
N PHE A 306 -20.81 17.84 15.59
CA PHE A 306 -19.72 17.25 14.83
C PHE A 306 -19.79 17.68 13.36
N TYR A 307 -18.80 18.46 12.94
CA TYR A 307 -18.58 18.78 11.53
C TYR A 307 -17.43 17.94 10.98
N PHE A 308 -17.75 17.01 10.10
CA PHE A 308 -16.83 16.01 9.59
C PHE A 308 -15.62 16.63 8.87
N GLU A 309 -15.84 17.53 7.91
CA GLU A 309 -14.76 18.12 7.12
C GLU A 309 -13.80 19.01 7.93
N ASP A 310 -14.26 19.61 9.03
CA ASP A 310 -13.39 20.34 9.96
C ASP A 310 -12.41 19.41 10.66
N ARG A 311 -12.87 18.20 11.01
CA ARG A 311 -12.04 17.20 11.68
C ARG A 311 -10.98 16.62 10.73
N LEU A 312 -11.11 16.84 9.42
CA LEU A 312 -10.16 16.39 8.41
C LEU A 312 -9.06 17.40 8.07
N GLN A 313 -9.06 18.61 8.63
CA GLN A 313 -8.10 19.65 8.23
C GLN A 313 -6.64 19.22 8.43
N SER A 314 -6.31 18.67 9.61
CA SER A 314 -4.95 18.15 9.88
C SER A 314 -4.58 16.97 8.98
N PHE A 315 -5.57 16.14 8.63
CA PHE A 315 -5.39 15.01 7.71
C PHE A 315 -5.07 15.49 6.29
N LEU A 316 -5.85 16.45 5.77
CA LEU A 316 -5.65 17.04 4.44
C LEU A 316 -4.33 17.82 4.38
N GLN A 317 -3.94 18.51 5.46
CA GLN A 317 -2.67 19.21 5.51
C GLN A 317 -1.48 18.25 5.42
N ARG A 318 -1.55 17.06 6.05
CA ARG A 318 -0.53 16.01 5.87
C ARG A 318 -0.46 15.56 4.40
N CYS A 319 -1.60 15.36 3.74
CA CYS A 319 -1.66 15.04 2.31
C CYS A 319 -0.98 16.13 1.47
N ARG A 320 -1.29 17.41 1.73
CA ARG A 320 -0.70 18.56 1.03
C ARG A 320 0.81 18.61 1.13
N VAL A 321 1.36 18.35 2.32
CA VAL A 321 2.81 18.37 2.56
C VAL A 321 3.49 17.28 1.72
N LEU A 322 2.93 16.08 1.68
CA LEU A 322 3.47 14.98 0.88
C LEU A 322 3.38 15.25 -0.62
N CYS A 323 2.27 15.81 -1.09
CA CYS A 323 2.12 16.24 -2.49
C CYS A 323 3.14 17.32 -2.87
N THR A 324 3.27 18.35 -2.04
CA THR A 324 4.25 19.44 -2.25
C THR A 324 5.67 18.89 -2.33
N ARG A 325 6.03 17.97 -1.44
CA ARG A 325 7.35 17.32 -1.46
C ARG A 325 7.59 16.49 -2.72
N ALA A 326 6.57 15.80 -3.23
CA ALA A 326 6.68 15.05 -4.49
C ALA A 326 6.94 15.99 -5.69
N LEU A 327 6.25 17.14 -5.73
CA LEU A 327 6.48 18.20 -6.71
C LEU A 327 7.90 18.78 -6.61
N GLU A 328 8.34 19.13 -5.41
CA GLU A 328 9.67 19.71 -5.17
C GLU A 328 10.82 18.76 -5.55
N ARG A 329 10.58 17.44 -5.49
CA ARG A 329 11.55 16.41 -5.91
C ARG A 329 11.53 16.15 -7.41
N THR A 330 10.54 16.67 -8.13
CA THR A 330 10.43 16.51 -9.58
C THR A 330 11.21 17.61 -10.27
N ALA A 331 12.22 17.23 -11.05
CA ALA A 331 12.93 18.16 -11.92
C ALA A 331 12.03 18.53 -13.11
N PHE A 332 11.71 19.81 -13.24
CA PHE A 332 10.86 20.35 -14.30
C PHE A 332 11.67 21.24 -15.23
N GLU A 333 11.67 20.89 -16.51
CA GLU A 333 12.37 21.65 -17.55
C GLU A 333 11.55 22.86 -17.98
N THR A 334 12.18 24.03 -17.96
CA THR A 334 11.60 25.29 -18.44
C THR A 334 12.54 25.94 -19.44
N PRO A 335 12.08 26.92 -20.24
CA PRO A 335 12.96 27.69 -21.11
C PRO A 335 14.13 28.38 -20.37
N SER A 336 13.98 28.65 -19.07
CA SER A 336 14.99 29.27 -18.21
C SER A 336 15.94 28.28 -17.51
N GLY A 337 15.80 26.97 -17.78
CA GLY A 337 16.54 25.89 -17.14
C GLY A 337 15.66 24.97 -16.30
N THR A 338 16.29 24.11 -15.51
CA THR A 338 15.60 23.12 -14.68
C THR A 338 15.32 23.69 -13.29
N ARG A 339 14.08 23.55 -12.80
CA ARG A 339 13.68 23.90 -11.43
C ARG A 339 12.80 22.80 -10.83
N PRO A 340 12.57 22.80 -9.51
CA PRO A 340 11.53 21.97 -8.91
C PRO A 340 10.15 22.27 -9.54
N MET A 341 9.34 21.23 -9.69
CA MET A 341 7.96 21.37 -10.14
C MET A 341 7.11 22.06 -9.05
N THR A 342 6.09 22.78 -9.46
CA THR A 342 5.13 23.46 -8.59
C THR A 342 3.71 23.02 -8.91
N TRP A 343 2.77 23.37 -8.04
CA TRP A 343 1.35 23.09 -8.23
C TRP A 343 0.80 23.61 -9.57
N GLY A 344 1.28 24.76 -10.04
CA GLY A 344 0.84 25.37 -11.30
C GLY A 344 1.43 24.74 -12.57
N ASP A 345 2.37 23.81 -12.44
CA ASP A 345 2.94 23.08 -13.57
C ASP A 345 2.19 21.77 -13.88
N LEU A 346 1.26 21.38 -13.01
CA LEU A 346 0.42 20.22 -13.23
C LEU A 346 -0.64 20.53 -14.27
N ASP A 347 -0.75 19.68 -15.28
CA ASP A 347 -1.85 19.76 -16.24
C ASP A 347 -3.15 19.30 -15.57
N GLU A 348 -3.12 18.19 -14.83
CA GLU A 348 -4.29 17.61 -14.17
C GLU A 348 -3.92 16.76 -12.94
N ILE A 349 -4.89 16.55 -12.06
CA ILE A 349 -4.79 15.63 -10.91
C ILE A 349 -5.76 14.46 -11.13
N VAL A 350 -5.27 13.24 -11.03
CA VAL A 350 -6.05 12.00 -11.15
C VAL A 350 -6.27 11.41 -9.76
N LEU A 351 -7.52 11.21 -9.39
CA LEU A 351 -7.89 10.58 -8.12
C LEU A 351 -7.89 9.05 -8.24
N ALA A 352 -7.38 8.37 -7.21
CA ALA A 352 -7.47 6.93 -7.03
C ALA A 352 -7.81 6.59 -5.56
N GLY A 353 -8.51 5.48 -5.34
CA GLY A 353 -8.88 5.04 -3.99
C GLY A 353 -10.18 5.65 -3.45
N GLY A 354 -10.97 4.84 -2.74
CA GLY A 354 -12.33 5.19 -2.32
C GLY A 354 -12.43 6.39 -1.37
N SER A 355 -11.38 6.72 -0.60
CA SER A 355 -11.42 7.90 0.29
C SER A 355 -11.32 9.23 -0.47
N CYS A 356 -10.95 9.21 -1.76
CA CYS A 356 -11.07 10.39 -2.64
C CYS A 356 -12.51 10.79 -2.94
N ARG A 357 -13.52 9.96 -2.61
CA ARG A 357 -14.94 10.32 -2.76
C ARG A 357 -15.36 11.45 -1.80
N ILE A 358 -14.63 11.64 -0.69
CA ILE A 358 -14.91 12.69 0.30
C ILE A 358 -14.84 14.07 -0.37
N PRO A 359 -15.92 14.88 -0.37
CA PRO A 359 -15.97 16.15 -1.10
C PRO A 359 -14.85 17.14 -0.75
N ALA A 360 -14.46 17.21 0.52
CA ALA A 360 -13.34 18.05 0.96
C ALA A 360 -12.00 17.72 0.28
N VAL A 361 -11.74 16.46 -0.08
CA VAL A 361 -10.49 16.06 -0.75
C VAL A 361 -10.38 16.73 -2.12
N ARG A 362 -11.44 16.60 -2.94
CA ARG A 362 -11.49 17.22 -4.27
C ARG A 362 -11.39 18.75 -4.19
N ARG A 363 -12.13 19.37 -3.26
CA ARG A 363 -12.11 20.82 -3.05
C ARG A 363 -10.71 21.31 -2.70
N ALA A 364 -10.07 20.66 -1.73
CA ALA A 364 -8.74 21.01 -1.29
C ALA A 364 -7.70 20.90 -2.43
N LEU A 365 -7.76 19.82 -3.23
CA LEU A 365 -6.87 19.67 -4.39
C LEU A 365 -7.06 20.75 -5.45
N MET A 366 -8.31 21.12 -5.75
CA MET A 366 -8.60 22.24 -6.66
C MET A 366 -8.06 23.56 -6.10
N GLU A 367 -8.22 23.79 -4.80
CA GLU A 367 -7.76 25.00 -4.12
C GLU A 367 -6.22 25.10 -4.06
N TRP A 368 -5.51 23.97 -3.87
CA TRP A 368 -4.05 23.95 -3.83
C TRP A 368 -3.42 24.09 -5.21
N SER A 369 -4.03 23.47 -6.23
CA SER A 369 -3.42 23.33 -7.55
C SER A 369 -3.91 24.32 -8.59
N GLY A 370 -5.19 24.73 -8.52
CA GLY A 370 -5.88 25.38 -9.64
C GLY A 370 -6.05 24.46 -10.86
N ALA A 371 -5.55 23.23 -10.83
CA ALA A 371 -5.61 22.27 -11.93
C ALA A 371 -6.94 21.51 -11.92
N PRO A 372 -7.42 21.02 -13.09
CA PRO A 372 -8.53 20.10 -13.17
C PRO A 372 -8.27 18.83 -12.35
N VAL A 373 -9.13 18.57 -11.36
CA VAL A 373 -9.14 17.31 -10.61
C VAL A 373 -10.11 16.36 -11.29
N ARG A 374 -9.61 15.26 -11.83
CA ARG A 374 -10.38 14.27 -12.57
C ARG A 374 -10.41 12.93 -11.85
N GLN A 375 -11.53 12.26 -12.03
CA GLN A 375 -11.59 10.81 -11.96
C GLN A 375 -11.57 10.33 -13.42
N ALA A 376 -10.96 9.17 -13.71
CA ALA A 376 -11.05 8.61 -15.05
C ALA A 376 -12.52 8.32 -15.38
N ASN A 377 -13.10 8.96 -16.41
CA ASN A 377 -14.52 8.77 -16.76
C ASN A 377 -14.87 7.32 -17.11
N THR A 378 -13.87 6.55 -17.55
CA THR A 378 -14.00 5.13 -17.91
C THR A 378 -13.83 4.18 -16.72
N PHE A 379 -13.28 4.64 -15.59
CA PHE A 379 -12.87 3.76 -14.50
C PHE A 379 -13.31 4.28 -13.13
N ASP A 380 -13.88 3.39 -12.35
CA ASP A 380 -14.23 3.71 -10.96
C ASP A 380 -12.95 3.83 -10.11
N LEU A 381 -12.97 4.71 -9.09
CA LEU A 381 -11.84 4.92 -8.17
C LEU A 381 -11.35 3.62 -7.53
N ASP A 382 -12.25 2.65 -7.37
CA ASP A 382 -11.98 1.38 -6.69
C ASP A 382 -11.43 0.30 -7.65
N THR A 383 -11.48 0.53 -8.97
CA THR A 383 -11.06 -0.46 -9.99
C THR A 383 -9.93 0.02 -10.91
N ALA A 384 -9.68 1.33 -10.99
CA ALA A 384 -8.64 1.91 -11.85
C ALA A 384 -7.25 1.27 -11.62
N ILE A 385 -6.90 0.98 -10.37
CA ILE A 385 -5.63 0.34 -10.00
C ILE A 385 -5.55 -1.10 -10.55
N ALA A 386 -6.62 -1.89 -10.47
CA ALA A 386 -6.62 -3.26 -10.99
C ALA A 386 -6.54 -3.27 -12.52
N ILE A 387 -7.26 -2.36 -13.17
CA ILE A 387 -7.22 -2.16 -14.63
C ILE A 387 -5.81 -1.77 -15.08
N GLY A 388 -5.18 -0.83 -14.38
CA GLY A 388 -3.80 -0.45 -14.59
C GLY A 388 -2.83 -1.62 -14.48
N ALA A 389 -3.02 -2.48 -13.48
CA ALA A 389 -2.18 -3.67 -13.32
C ALA A 389 -2.35 -4.67 -14.48
N ALA A 390 -3.58 -4.84 -14.99
CA ALA A 390 -3.84 -5.67 -16.16
C ALA A 390 -3.16 -5.11 -17.43
N LEU A 391 -3.30 -3.80 -17.66
CA LEU A 391 -2.64 -3.10 -18.77
C LEU A 391 -1.12 -3.19 -18.67
N TYR A 392 -0.56 -3.09 -17.47
CA TYR A 392 0.88 -3.25 -17.25
C TYR A 392 1.35 -4.66 -17.55
N GLY A 393 0.53 -5.68 -17.23
CA GLY A 393 0.82 -7.06 -17.62
C GLY A 393 0.90 -7.25 -19.14
N ALA A 394 0.08 -6.50 -19.90
CA ALA A 394 0.08 -6.55 -21.36
C ALA A 394 1.14 -5.66 -22.03
N HIS A 395 1.50 -4.52 -21.41
CA HIS A 395 2.32 -3.46 -22.01
C HIS A 395 3.39 -2.92 -21.06
N ARG A 396 4.10 -3.83 -20.39
CA ARG A 396 5.10 -3.51 -19.36
C ARG A 396 6.17 -2.54 -19.86
N GLU A 397 6.55 -2.66 -21.13
CA GLU A 397 7.58 -1.85 -21.79
C GLU A 397 7.24 -0.36 -21.90
N ARG A 398 5.98 0.02 -21.68
CA ARG A 398 5.52 1.41 -21.78
C ARG A 398 5.62 2.20 -20.49
N VAL A 399 6.09 1.58 -19.41
CA VAL A 399 6.10 2.20 -18.09
C VAL A 399 7.51 2.20 -17.51
N THR A 400 7.99 3.39 -17.16
CA THR A 400 9.22 3.58 -16.39
C THR A 400 8.84 4.02 -14.99
N ASP A 401 9.16 3.19 -13.98
CA ASP A 401 8.94 3.50 -12.56
C ASP A 401 10.24 3.97 -11.90
N VAL A 402 10.21 4.27 -10.60
CA VAL A 402 11.37 4.80 -9.86
C VAL A 402 11.65 4.04 -8.55
N VAL A 403 12.89 4.15 -8.08
CA VAL A 403 13.35 3.63 -6.79
C VAL A 403 12.53 4.27 -5.65
N SER A 404 11.87 3.46 -4.83
CA SER A 404 10.96 3.94 -3.78
C SER A 404 11.65 4.60 -2.58
N HIS A 405 12.88 4.18 -2.29
CA HIS A 405 13.70 4.63 -1.16
C HIS A 405 15.17 4.64 -1.53
N SER A 406 15.92 5.59 -0.99
CA SER A 406 17.37 5.57 -1.10
C SER A 406 17.93 4.28 -0.48
N VAL A 407 18.94 3.68 -1.14
CA VAL A 407 19.60 2.45 -0.71
C VAL A 407 21.09 2.73 -0.58
N GLY A 408 21.64 2.36 0.57
CA GLY A 408 23.02 2.67 0.90
C GLY A 408 23.71 1.61 1.73
N VAL A 409 24.98 1.87 2.01
CA VAL A 409 25.80 1.04 2.90
C VAL A 409 26.23 1.81 4.13
N GLU A 410 26.37 1.09 5.25
CA GLU A 410 26.93 1.64 6.49
C GLU A 410 28.45 1.79 6.40
N LEU A 411 28.93 2.97 6.78
CA LEU A 411 30.33 3.34 6.90
C LEU A 411 30.62 3.93 8.29
N ILE A 412 31.89 4.00 8.64
CA ILE A 412 32.38 4.77 9.79
C ILE A 412 33.09 6.01 9.23
N ASP A 413 32.64 7.20 9.62
CA ASP A 413 33.26 8.47 9.23
C ASP A 413 34.59 8.71 9.98
N PRO A 414 35.40 9.72 9.60
CA PRO A 414 36.67 10.01 10.27
C PRO A 414 36.53 10.36 11.76
N GLU A 415 35.33 10.78 12.20
CA GLU A 415 34.99 11.07 13.59
C GLU A 415 34.52 9.83 14.36
N GLY A 416 34.51 8.65 13.73
CA GLY A 416 34.12 7.38 14.34
C GLY A 416 32.61 7.16 14.40
N ARG A 417 31.79 7.97 13.73
CA ARG A 417 30.33 7.85 13.72
C ARG A 417 29.88 6.92 12.59
N ARG A 418 28.84 6.14 12.87
CA ARG A 418 28.16 5.31 11.86
C ARG A 418 27.31 6.21 10.95
N VAL A 419 27.56 6.16 9.65
CA VAL A 419 26.83 6.94 8.64
C VAL A 419 26.44 6.07 7.45
N LEU A 420 25.37 6.44 6.75
CA LEU A 420 24.95 5.81 5.52
C LEU A 420 25.42 6.59 4.30
N ASP A 421 26.06 5.90 3.37
CA ASP A 421 26.34 6.39 2.02
C ASP A 421 25.27 5.83 1.07
N HIS A 422 24.38 6.68 0.57
CA HIS A 422 23.33 6.30 -0.37
C HIS A 422 23.89 6.22 -1.79
N LEU A 423 23.90 5.02 -2.37
CA LEU A 423 24.37 4.80 -3.74
C LEU A 423 23.23 4.91 -4.74
N LEU A 424 22.10 4.27 -4.46
CA LEU A 424 20.85 4.45 -5.21
C LEU A 424 20.01 5.47 -4.46
N LYS A 425 19.53 6.49 -5.16
CA LYS A 425 18.68 7.52 -4.55
C LYS A 425 17.21 7.25 -4.83
N LYS A 426 16.37 7.66 -3.88
CA LYS A 426 14.93 7.72 -4.10
C LYS A 426 14.61 8.53 -5.36
N ASN A 427 13.61 8.07 -6.11
CA ASN A 427 13.15 8.62 -7.39
C ASN A 427 14.13 8.46 -8.57
N GLU A 428 15.23 7.70 -8.44
CA GLU A 428 16.02 7.30 -9.62
C GLU A 428 15.20 6.34 -10.51
N PRO A 429 15.20 6.50 -11.84
CA PRO A 429 14.48 5.61 -12.76
C PRO A 429 14.91 4.14 -12.61
N LEU A 430 13.94 3.23 -12.70
CA LEU A 430 14.15 1.79 -12.71
C LEU A 430 14.26 1.27 -14.15
N PRO A 431 15.11 0.24 -14.40
CA PRO A 431 16.04 -0.36 -13.45
C PRO A 431 17.21 0.57 -13.12
N ALA A 432 17.72 0.50 -11.88
CA ALA A 432 18.79 1.37 -11.39
C ALA A 432 20.04 0.57 -11.01
N HIS A 433 21.22 1.18 -11.17
CA HIS A 433 22.48 0.58 -10.75
C HIS A 433 23.44 1.66 -10.21
N ALA A 434 24.22 1.31 -9.20
CA ALA A 434 25.29 2.15 -8.70
C ALA A 434 26.45 1.30 -8.21
N GLU A 435 27.68 1.75 -8.47
CA GLU A 435 28.92 1.11 -8.02
C GLU A 435 29.78 2.11 -7.26
N ARG A 436 30.32 1.68 -6.11
CA ARG A 436 31.30 2.45 -5.35
C ARG A 436 32.30 1.57 -4.65
N SER A 437 33.57 1.99 -4.64
CA SER A 437 34.64 1.29 -3.94
C SER A 437 34.89 1.87 -2.55
N TYR A 438 35.00 1.01 -1.54
CA TYR A 438 35.30 1.35 -0.15
C TYR A 438 36.60 0.69 0.33
N PRO A 439 37.32 1.28 1.30
CA PRO A 439 38.42 0.59 1.99
C PRO A 439 37.91 -0.66 2.72
N ALA A 440 38.67 -1.75 2.68
CA ALA A 440 38.35 -3.00 3.35
C ALA A 440 38.82 -3.02 4.82
N PRO A 441 37.94 -2.96 5.83
CA PRO A 441 38.35 -3.17 7.22
C PRO A 441 38.60 -4.66 7.52
N ALA A 442 39.35 -4.96 8.59
CA ALA A 442 39.42 -6.32 9.12
C ALA A 442 38.03 -6.77 9.63
N ASN A 443 37.62 -8.01 9.37
CA ASN A 443 36.27 -8.53 9.65
C ASN A 443 35.15 -7.78 8.93
N ALA A 444 35.44 -7.23 7.73
CA ALA A 444 34.47 -6.48 6.94
C ALA A 444 33.18 -7.28 6.69
N GLY A 445 32.06 -6.68 7.11
CA GLY A 445 30.73 -7.03 6.65
C GLY A 445 30.05 -5.77 6.14
N LEU A 446 29.44 -5.82 4.96
CA LEU A 446 28.64 -4.71 4.44
C LEU A 446 27.23 -4.85 4.96
N LYS A 447 26.68 -3.77 5.50
CA LYS A 447 25.26 -3.69 5.84
C LYS A 447 24.57 -2.78 4.84
N ILE A 448 23.49 -3.28 4.25
CA ILE A 448 22.71 -2.55 3.26
C ILE A 448 21.48 -1.99 3.96
N TYR A 449 21.30 -0.69 3.89
CA TYR A 449 20.18 0.03 4.50
C TYR A 449 19.30 0.65 3.42
N GLN A 450 18.02 0.79 3.74
CA GLN A 450 17.03 1.48 2.93
C GLN A 450 16.36 2.57 3.76
N GLY A 451 16.34 3.80 3.26
CA GLY A 451 15.79 4.97 3.95
C GLY A 451 16.47 6.27 3.54
N GLU A 452 15.90 7.41 3.95
CA GLU A 452 16.40 8.73 3.54
C GLU A 452 17.38 9.36 4.55
N SER A 453 17.45 8.83 5.78
CA SER A 453 18.38 9.33 6.80
C SER A 453 19.81 8.87 6.52
N ARG A 454 20.78 9.71 6.85
CA ARG A 454 22.20 9.32 6.87
C ARG A 454 22.59 8.53 8.12
N ARG A 455 21.66 8.36 9.06
CA ARG A 455 21.87 7.67 10.33
C ARG A 455 21.30 6.25 10.25
N PRO A 456 22.10 5.21 10.54
CA PRO A 456 21.62 3.83 10.49
C PRO A 456 20.43 3.53 11.42
N ASP A 457 20.36 4.19 12.58
CA ASP A 457 19.27 4.03 13.55
C ASP A 457 17.93 4.65 13.10
N GLU A 458 17.95 5.44 12.03
CA GLU A 458 16.77 6.03 11.39
C GLU A 458 16.45 5.40 10.02
N ALA A 459 17.11 4.28 9.69
CA ALA A 459 16.96 3.58 8.41
C ALA A 459 16.69 2.09 8.61
N LEU A 460 16.18 1.42 7.58
CA LEU A 460 15.83 0.01 7.64
C LEU A 460 16.98 -0.86 7.12
N LEU A 461 17.54 -1.70 7.98
CA LEU A 461 18.50 -2.72 7.56
C LEU A 461 17.81 -3.74 6.64
N ARG A 462 18.37 -3.94 5.44
CA ARG A 462 17.84 -4.86 4.43
C ARG A 462 18.62 -6.15 4.31
N GLY A 463 19.94 -6.10 4.48
CA GLY A 463 20.77 -7.30 4.48
C GLY A 463 22.18 -7.04 4.97
N LYS A 464 22.88 -8.14 5.24
CA LYS A 464 24.30 -8.13 5.62
C LYS A 464 25.06 -9.03 4.66
N LEU A 465 26.25 -8.60 4.26
CA LEU A 465 27.13 -9.32 3.37
C LEU A 465 28.47 -9.56 4.06
N ALA A 466 28.76 -10.81 4.41
CA ALA A 466 30.05 -11.18 4.99
C ALA A 466 31.13 -11.24 3.90
N LEU A 467 32.18 -10.43 4.06
CA LEU A 467 33.22 -10.28 3.03
C LEU A 467 34.47 -11.14 3.25
N GLY A 468 34.59 -11.81 4.39
CA GLY A 468 35.69 -12.78 4.60
C GLY A 468 37.09 -12.14 4.59
N ASN A 469 37.23 -10.93 5.14
CA ASN A 469 38.50 -10.21 5.32
C ASN A 469 39.22 -9.84 4.00
N PRO A 470 38.55 -9.10 3.09
CA PRO A 470 39.17 -8.60 1.89
C PRO A 470 40.36 -7.67 2.24
N LYS A 471 41.40 -7.65 1.40
CA LYS A 471 42.48 -6.67 1.52
C LYS A 471 42.23 -5.51 0.54
N GLY A 472 42.77 -4.33 0.85
CA GLY A 472 42.69 -3.18 -0.05
C GLY A 472 41.29 -2.57 -0.13
N ARG A 473 40.60 -2.73 -1.26
CA ARG A 473 39.31 -2.08 -1.54
C ARG A 473 38.26 -3.09 -1.96
N VAL A 474 37.02 -2.83 -1.57
CA VAL A 474 35.84 -3.60 -1.97
C VAL A 474 34.95 -2.71 -2.83
N ALA A 475 34.72 -3.11 -4.07
CA ALA A 475 33.71 -2.51 -4.92
C ALA A 475 32.34 -3.07 -4.54
N VAL A 476 31.40 -2.19 -4.20
CA VAL A 476 30.02 -2.52 -3.85
C VAL A 476 29.13 -2.06 -4.98
N ILE A 477 28.30 -2.96 -5.47
CA ILE A 477 27.38 -2.73 -6.57
C ILE A 477 25.98 -2.97 -6.03
N LEU A 478 25.14 -1.95 -6.09
CA LEU A 478 23.72 -2.04 -5.77
C LEU A 478 22.92 -1.95 -7.06
N ARG A 479 21.92 -2.81 -7.20
CA ARG A 479 21.01 -2.88 -8.34
C ARG A 479 19.57 -2.89 -7.85
N ALA A 480 18.70 -2.20 -8.56
CA ALA A 480 17.26 -2.34 -8.43
C ALA A 480 16.68 -2.75 -9.79
N ASP A 481 15.91 -3.83 -9.83
CA ASP A 481 15.25 -4.28 -11.07
C ASP A 481 14.00 -3.44 -11.39
N THR A 482 13.29 -3.80 -12.47
CA THR A 482 12.07 -3.11 -12.91
C THR A 482 10.89 -3.23 -11.94
N ASP A 483 10.91 -4.16 -10.98
CA ASP A 483 9.90 -4.26 -9.89
C ASP A 483 10.33 -3.46 -8.64
N GLY A 484 11.55 -2.90 -8.64
CA GLY A 484 12.17 -2.27 -7.48
C GLY A 484 12.75 -3.27 -6.47
N THR A 485 12.97 -4.53 -6.88
CA THR A 485 13.65 -5.55 -6.06
C THR A 485 15.14 -5.27 -6.04
N LEU A 486 15.75 -5.33 -4.85
CA LEU A 486 17.14 -4.98 -4.65
C LEU A 486 18.06 -6.21 -4.76
N ALA A 487 19.23 -6.00 -5.38
CA ALA A 487 20.34 -6.94 -5.38
C ALA A 487 21.63 -6.22 -5.03
N ALA A 488 22.53 -6.89 -4.32
CA ALA A 488 23.82 -6.35 -3.92
C ALA A 488 24.95 -7.33 -4.25
N GLU A 489 26.09 -6.78 -4.65
CA GLU A 489 27.27 -7.55 -5.03
C GLU A 489 28.51 -6.84 -4.46
N ALA A 490 29.49 -7.62 -4.01
CA ALA A 490 30.80 -7.11 -3.61
C ALA A 490 31.92 -7.80 -4.40
N ARG A 491 32.90 -7.00 -4.85
CA ARG A 491 34.08 -7.46 -5.60
C ARG A 491 35.37 -6.98 -4.94
N TRP A 492 36.35 -7.87 -4.80
CA TRP A 492 37.71 -7.57 -4.30
C TRP A 492 38.67 -8.68 -4.75
N ASP A 493 39.97 -8.40 -4.93
CA ASP A 493 41.03 -9.40 -5.20
C ASP A 493 40.62 -10.53 -6.20
N ASP A 494 40.09 -10.15 -7.38
CA ASP A 494 39.52 -11.04 -8.41
C ASP A 494 38.35 -11.96 -7.96
N THR A 495 37.93 -11.83 -6.71
CA THR A 495 36.77 -12.49 -6.11
C THR A 495 35.53 -11.66 -6.38
N VAL A 496 34.54 -12.28 -7.01
CA VAL A 496 33.19 -11.76 -7.09
C VAL A 496 32.32 -12.55 -6.12
N ARG A 497 31.76 -11.88 -5.12
CA ARG A 497 30.66 -12.42 -4.33
C ARG A 497 29.39 -11.69 -4.69
N THR A 498 28.62 -12.33 -5.56
CA THR A 498 27.18 -12.06 -5.67
C THR A 498 26.51 -12.86 -4.58
N ILE A 499 25.88 -12.18 -3.64
CA ILE A 499 25.05 -12.83 -2.62
C ILE A 499 23.69 -12.14 -2.72
N PRO A 500 22.58 -12.89 -2.81
CA PRO A 500 21.26 -12.28 -2.64
C PRO A 500 21.25 -11.47 -1.34
N ILE A 501 20.41 -10.44 -1.24
CA ILE A 501 20.29 -9.70 0.03
C ILE A 501 19.79 -10.69 1.09
N GLU A 502 20.72 -11.29 1.83
CA GLU A 502 20.43 -12.30 2.82
C GLU A 502 19.77 -11.59 4.00
N ASN A 503 18.47 -11.81 4.11
CA ASN A 503 17.72 -11.35 5.25
C ASN A 503 17.33 -12.54 6.11
N ALA A 504 18.11 -12.80 7.17
CA ALA A 504 17.78 -13.84 8.14
C ALA A 504 16.40 -13.63 8.80
N LEU A 505 15.83 -12.42 8.76
CA LEU A 505 14.47 -12.14 9.24
C LEU A 505 13.39 -12.68 8.28
N PHE A 506 13.69 -12.83 6.99
CA PHE A 506 12.73 -13.18 5.94
C PHE A 506 13.32 -14.26 5.02
N ASP A 507 13.07 -15.52 5.35
CA ASP A 507 13.43 -16.68 4.54
C ASP A 507 12.38 -16.88 3.44
N PHE A 508 12.63 -16.25 2.28
CA PHE A 508 11.70 -16.27 1.15
C PHE A 508 11.73 -17.60 0.38
N ASP A 509 12.89 -18.22 0.19
CA ASP A 509 13.01 -19.40 -0.68
C ASP A 509 12.70 -20.71 0.08
N GLY A 510 13.22 -20.89 1.29
CA GLY A 510 13.07 -22.13 2.06
C GLY A 510 11.64 -22.37 2.56
N ARG A 511 10.92 -21.29 2.88
CA ARG A 511 9.54 -21.36 3.41
C ARG A 511 8.46 -21.17 2.37
N ALA A 512 8.79 -20.72 1.15
CA ALA A 512 7.78 -20.48 0.11
C ALA A 512 6.98 -21.75 -0.23
N HIS A 513 7.66 -22.88 -0.38
CA HIS A 513 6.99 -24.15 -0.70
C HIS A 513 6.05 -24.58 0.43
N THR A 514 6.54 -24.60 1.66
CA THR A 514 5.73 -24.97 2.84
C THR A 514 4.56 -24.03 3.02
N LEU A 515 4.75 -22.72 2.85
CA LEU A 515 3.67 -21.75 2.94
C LEU A 515 2.62 -21.99 1.85
N ARG A 516 3.05 -22.29 0.62
CA ARG A 516 2.14 -22.63 -0.47
C ARG A 516 1.32 -23.87 -0.15
N GLU A 517 1.94 -24.95 0.31
CA GLU A 517 1.23 -26.18 0.71
C GLU A 517 0.18 -25.87 1.78
N GLN A 518 0.58 -25.18 2.86
CA GLN A 518 -0.34 -24.77 3.93
C GLN A 518 -1.50 -23.92 3.42
N VAL A 519 -1.22 -22.95 2.55
CA VAL A 519 -2.25 -22.07 1.97
C VAL A 519 -3.18 -22.85 1.04
N LEU A 520 -2.67 -23.81 0.26
CA LEU A 520 -3.46 -24.63 -0.66
C LEU A 520 -4.35 -25.64 0.08
N ASP A 521 -3.89 -26.17 1.21
CA ASP A 521 -4.65 -27.10 2.07
C ASP A 521 -5.87 -26.45 2.74
N ILE A 522 -5.86 -25.13 2.92
CA ILE A 522 -7.01 -24.40 3.49
C ILE A 522 -8.16 -24.36 2.47
N HIS A 523 -9.35 -24.85 2.80
CA HIS A 523 -10.49 -24.78 1.89
C HIS A 523 -11.09 -23.36 1.81
N ILE A 524 -11.00 -22.69 0.65
CA ILE A 524 -11.65 -21.38 0.44
C ILE A 524 -13.08 -21.56 -0.05
N ASN A 525 -14.03 -21.15 0.79
CA ASN A 525 -15.45 -21.09 0.48
C ASN A 525 -15.74 -19.86 -0.41
N LEU A 526 -16.26 -20.11 -1.62
CA LEU A 526 -16.72 -19.07 -2.55
C LEU A 526 -18.17 -18.72 -2.35
#